data_AF-A0A352FGP2-F1
#
_entry.id   AF-A0A352FGP2-F1
#
_cell.length_a   1.000
_cell.length_b   1.000
_cell.length_c   1.000
_cell.angle_alpha   90.00
_cell.angle_beta   90.00
_cell.angle_gamma   90.00
#
_symmetry.space_group_name_H-M   'P 1'
#
loop_
_entity.id
_entity.type
_entity.pdbx_description
1 polymer ?
#
loop_
_entity_poly.entity_id
_entity_poly.type
_entity_poly.pdbx_seq_one_letter_code
_entity_poly.pdbx_strand_id
1 'polypeptide(L)' 'MTVETVIEYLNKNVRNAQTIMRAAVKTLASAPRDCGCASALKNAIFTAPDHWPEATARKLDAIIGKYKR' A
#
# COMPACT_ATOMS: atom_id res chain seq x y z
N MET A 1 23.04 -22.07 19.23
CA MET A 1 22.30 -20.80 19.04
C MET A 1 21.48 -20.57 20.29
N THR A 2 21.49 -19.35 20.84
CA THR A 2 20.73 -19.03 22.06
C THR A 2 19.66 -17.98 21.77
N VAL A 3 18.69 -17.83 22.68
CA VAL A 3 17.62 -16.83 22.56
C VAL A 3 18.21 -15.42 22.49
N GLU A 4 19.27 -15.16 23.26
CA GLU A 4 19.98 -13.88 23.28
C GLU A 4 20.60 -13.56 21.92
N THR A 5 21.22 -14.57 21.27
CA THR A 5 21.77 -14.41 19.92
C THR A 5 20.65 -14.07 18.92
N VAL A 6 19.48 -14.71 19.02
CA VAL A 6 18.34 -14.42 18.13
C VAL A 6 17.85 -12.98 18.33
N ILE A 7 17.67 -12.53 19.58
CA ILE A 7 17.23 -11.17 19.90
C ILE A 7 18.23 -10.14 19.40
N GLU A 8 19.53 -10.41 19.54
CA GLU A 8 20.58 -9.53 19.04
C GLU A 8 20.48 -9.34 17.52
N TYR A 9 20.31 -10.43 16.77
CA TYR A 9 20.15 -10.37 15.32
C TYR A 9 18.85 -9.68 14.90
N LEU A 10 17.74 -9.88 15.62
CA LEU A 10 16.50 -9.14 15.36
C LEU A 10 16.70 -7.64 15.52
N ASN A 11 17.38 -7.21 16.60
CA ASN A 11 17.70 -5.80 16.80
C ASN A 11 18.63 -5.24 15.72
N LYS A 12 19.61 -6.02 15.25
CA LYS A 12 20.45 -5.66 14.10
C LYS A 12 19.60 -5.49 12.83
N ASN A 13 18.69 -6.40 12.55
CA ASN A 13 17.81 -6.36 11.39
C ASN A 13 16.86 -5.16 11.41
N VAL A 14 16.32 -4.78 12.58
CA VAL A 14 15.47 -3.60 12.73
C VAL A 14 16.23 -2.33 12.35
N ARG A 15 17.47 -2.15 12.84
CA ARG A 15 18.30 -0.98 12.48
C ARG A 15 18.62 -0.93 10.98
N ASN A 16 18.88 -2.08 10.38
CA ASN A 16 19.11 -2.18 8.94
C ASN A 16 17.84 -1.83 8.15
N ALA A 17 16.69 -2.37 8.54
CA ALA A 17 15.41 -2.07 7.91
C ALA A 17 15.08 -0.57 7.98
N GLN A 18 15.30 0.10 9.12
CA GLN A 18 15.11 1.55 9.25
C GLN A 18 16.01 2.36 8.31
N THR A 19 17.23 1.88 8.08
CA THR A 19 18.17 2.52 7.14
C THR A 19 17.70 2.33 5.69
N ILE A 20 17.30 1.12 5.32
CA ILE A 20 16.74 0.80 4.00
C ILE A 20 15.48 1.63 3.74
N MET A 21 14.54 1.69 4.70
CA MET A 21 13.30 2.45 4.57
C MET A 21 13.54 3.94 4.30
N ARG A 22 14.49 4.56 5.03
CA ARG A 22 14.84 5.98 4.81
C ARG A 22 15.39 6.23 3.41
N ALA A 23 16.18 5.32 2.87
CA ALA A 23 16.67 5.42 1.49
C ALA A 23 15.55 5.18 0.48
N ALA A 24 14.75 4.13 0.67
CA ALA A 24 13.66 3.74 -0.23
C ALA A 24 12.63 4.85 -0.40
N VAL A 25 12.23 5.54 0.68
CA VAL A 25 11.28 6.66 0.61
C VAL A 25 11.82 7.79 -0.29
N LYS A 26 13.11 8.14 -0.18
CA LYS A 26 13.73 9.17 -1.02
C LYS A 26 13.74 8.75 -2.49
N THR A 27 14.13 7.51 -2.77
CA THR A 27 14.15 6.96 -4.13
C THR A 27 12.77 6.94 -4.76
N LEU A 28 11.75 6.50 -4.01
CA LEU A 28 10.36 6.47 -4.48
C LEU A 28 9.82 7.88 -4.74
N ALA A 29 10.18 8.87 -3.92
CA ALA A 29 9.76 10.25 -4.13
C ALA A 29 10.35 10.88 -5.41
N SER A 30 11.53 10.43 -5.84
CA SER A 30 12.17 10.92 -7.07
C SER A 30 11.75 10.20 -8.36
N ALA A 31 11.10 9.04 -8.24
CA ALA A 31 10.72 8.23 -9.39
C ALA A 31 9.24 8.45 -9.76
N PRO A 32 8.90 8.58 -11.06
CA PRO A 32 7.50 8.57 -11.47
C PRO A 32 6.89 7.19 -11.18
N ARG A 33 5.60 7.17 -10.81
CA ARG A 33 4.87 5.92 -10.65
C ARG A 33 4.47 5.37 -12.02
N ASP A 34 5.14 4.31 -12.44
CA ASP A 34 4.92 3.61 -13.73
C ASP A 34 4.06 2.35 -13.60
N CYS A 35 3.80 1.88 -12.37
CA CYS A 35 3.01 0.66 -12.15
C CYS A 35 1.52 0.88 -12.45
N GLY A 36 0.90 -0.10 -13.12
CA GLY A 36 -0.54 -0.13 -13.41
C GLY A 36 -1.44 -0.17 -12.15
N CYS A 37 -0.87 -0.40 -10.97
CA CYS A 37 -1.58 -0.49 -9.71
C CYS A 37 -2.40 0.78 -9.38
N ALA A 38 -2.03 1.96 -9.90
CA ALA A 38 -2.76 3.21 -9.65
C ALA A 38 -4.16 3.24 -10.30
N SER A 39 -4.32 2.44 -11.35
CA SER A 39 -5.53 2.37 -12.15
C SER A 39 -6.14 0.97 -12.17
N ALA A 40 -5.62 0.03 -11.36
CA ALA A 40 -6.07 -1.36 -11.36
C ALA A 40 -7.58 -1.51 -11.16
N LEU A 41 -8.20 -0.63 -10.38
CA LEU A 41 -9.62 -0.68 -10.09
C LEU A 41 -10.52 -0.08 -11.19
N LYS A 42 -9.97 0.70 -12.13
CA LYS A 42 -10.74 1.49 -13.12
C LYS A 42 -11.80 0.67 -13.87
N ASN A 43 -11.44 -0.57 -14.24
CA ASN A 43 -12.30 -1.48 -15.00
C ASN A 43 -12.57 -2.79 -14.25
N ALA A 44 -12.27 -2.86 -12.95
CA ALA A 44 -12.37 -4.09 -12.18
C ALA A 44 -13.72 -4.26 -11.48
N ILE A 45 -14.52 -3.18 -11.39
CA ILE A 45 -15.87 -3.22 -10.83
C ILE A 45 -16.85 -3.28 -11.99
N PHE A 46 -17.54 -4.41 -12.15
CA PHE A 46 -18.49 -4.62 -13.24
C PHE A 46 -19.80 -3.86 -13.05
N THR A 47 -20.25 -3.69 -11.81
CA THR A 47 -21.47 -2.95 -11.49
C THR A 47 -21.24 -1.45 -11.69
N ALA A 48 -22.13 -0.77 -12.41
CA ALA A 48 -22.03 0.67 -12.59
C ALA A 48 -22.30 1.44 -11.26
N PRO A 49 -21.68 2.62 -11.05
CA PRO A 49 -21.74 3.34 -9.77
C PRO A 49 -23.13 3.69 -9.24
N ASP A 50 -24.07 3.95 -10.15
CA ASP A 50 -25.50 4.19 -9.91
C ASP A 50 -26.23 2.99 -9.29
N HIS A 51 -25.71 1.78 -9.48
CA HIS A 51 -26.22 0.56 -8.89
C HIS A 51 -25.48 0.13 -7.62
N TRP A 52 -24.53 0.92 -7.12
CA TRP A 52 -23.81 0.56 -5.90
C TRP A 52 -24.67 0.76 -4.65
N PRO A 53 -24.76 -0.25 -3.76
CA PRO A 53 -25.40 -0.08 -2.47
C PRO A 53 -24.71 1.04 -1.68
N GLU A 54 -25.49 2.03 -1.25
CA GLU A 54 -24.97 3.24 -0.62
C GLU A 54 -24.11 2.95 0.62
N ALA A 55 -24.54 1.99 1.45
CA ALA A 55 -23.78 1.55 2.63
C ALA A 55 -22.40 0.97 2.26
N THR A 56 -22.33 0.13 1.22
CA THR A 56 -21.07 -0.46 0.74
C THR A 56 -20.17 0.60 0.11
N ALA A 57 -20.75 1.49 -0.70
CA ALA A 57 -20.01 2.56 -1.36
C ALA A 57 -19.41 3.56 -0.34
N ARG A 58 -20.09 3.81 0.77
CA ARG A 58 -19.54 4.58 1.91
C ARG A 58 -18.39 3.84 2.60
N LYS A 59 -18.56 2.55 2.89
CA LYS A 59 -17.53 1.72 3.56
C LYS A 59 -16.21 1.66 2.77
N LEU A 60 -16.29 1.70 1.43
CA LEU A 60 -15.14 1.53 0.54
C LEU A 60 -14.63 2.84 -0.07
N ASP A 61 -15.05 4.00 0.44
CA ASP A 61 -14.77 5.31 -0.17
C ASP A 61 -13.28 5.57 -0.42
N ALA A 62 -12.41 5.20 0.52
CA ALA A 62 -10.94 5.35 0.40
C ALA A 62 -10.32 4.57 -0.79
N ILE A 63 -11.04 3.58 -1.33
CA ILE A 63 -10.57 2.70 -2.41
C ILE A 63 -11.29 3.05 -3.72
N ILE A 64 -12.62 3.16 -3.69
CA ILE A 64 -13.45 3.33 -4.90
C ILE A 64 -13.74 4.80 -5.24
N GLY A 65 -13.49 5.75 -4.32
CA GLY A 65 -13.95 7.13 -4.42
C GLY A 65 -13.56 7.84 -5.72
N LYS A 66 -12.39 7.52 -6.27
CA LYS A 66 -11.91 8.03 -7.57
C LYS A 66 -12.83 7.66 -8.75
N TYR A 67 -13.60 6.58 -8.63
CA TYR A 67 -14.43 5.97 -9.69
C TYR A 67 -15.94 6.07 -9.42
N LYS A 68 -16.37 6.88 -8.45
CA LYS A 68 -17.81 7.11 -8.12
C LYS A 68 -18.58 7.99 -9.12
N ARG A 69 -17.93 8.46 -10.18
CA ARG A 69 -18.51 9.40 -11.16
C ARG A 69 -19.12 8.67 -12.35
#